data_AF-A0A3A0BYL2-F1
#
_entry.id   AF-A0A3A0BYL2-F1
#
_cell.length_a   1.000
_cell.length_b   1.000
_cell.length_c   1.000
_cell.angle_alpha   90.00
_cell.angle_beta   90.00
_cell.angle_gamma   90.00
#
_symmetry.space_group_name_H-M   'P 1'
#
loop_
_entity.id
_entity.type
_entity.pdbx_description
1 polymer ?
#
loop_
_entity_poly.entity_id
_entity_poly.type
_entity_poly.pdbx_seq_one_letter_code
_entity_poly.pdbx_strand_id
1 'polypeptide(L)'
;MTLKQKYRYLFGPVRSRRLGLSLGIDVIPSKTCTFNCTYCQLGRTTYQTVQREEYVPADEVMAELATFLETDGRADYLTFSGSGEPTLH
;
A
#
# COMPACT_ATOMS: atom_id res chain seq x y z
N MET A 1 -21.97 1.55 -0.06
CA MET A 1 -21.49 2.36 -1.21
C MET A 1 -19.99 2.19 -1.30
N THR A 2 -19.51 1.24 -2.09
CA THR A 2 -18.07 1.01 -2.25
C THR A 2 -17.54 2.14 -3.14
N LEU A 3 -16.84 3.10 -2.55
CA LEU A 3 -16.12 4.12 -3.32
C LEU A 3 -15.17 3.38 -4.27
N LYS A 4 -15.38 3.54 -5.58
CA LYS A 4 -14.50 2.98 -6.60
C LYS A 4 -13.15 3.68 -6.42
N GLN A 5 -12.12 2.94 -6.01
CA GLN A 5 -10.79 3.48 -5.75
C GLN A 5 -10.21 4.01 -7.07
N LYS A 6 -9.81 5.28 -7.12
CA LYS A 6 -9.25 5.94 -8.33
C LYS A 6 -7.88 5.35 -8.71
N TYR A 7 -7.13 4.90 -7.72
CA TYR A 7 -5.81 4.30 -7.85
C TYR A 7 -5.86 2.85 -7.37
N ARG A 8 -5.04 2.00 -7.99
CA ARG A 8 -4.91 0.59 -7.66
C ARG A 8 -3.92 0.35 -6.53
N TYR A 9 -2.80 1.07 -6.52
CA TYR A 9 -1.70 0.86 -5.57
C TYR A 9 -1.61 1.98 -4.53
N LEU A 10 -2.32 3.09 -4.73
CA LEU A 10 -2.35 4.22 -3.80
C LEU A 10 -3.63 4.24 -2.98
N PHE A 11 -3.51 4.64 -1.71
CA PHE A 11 -4.64 4.85 -0.82
C PHE A 11 -4.44 6.07 0.10
N GLY A 12 -5.56 6.69 0.47
CA GLY A 12 -5.55 7.98 1.15
C GLY A 12 -5.55 9.15 0.15
N PRO A 13 -4.86 10.28 0.44
CA PRO A 13 -4.01 10.51 1.60
C PRO A 13 -4.81 10.71 2.90
N VAL A 14 -4.23 10.31 4.03
CA VAL A 14 -4.85 10.40 5.36
C VAL A 14 -4.11 11.44 6.19
N ARG A 15 -4.86 12.26 6.96
CA ARG A 15 -4.27 13.14 7.98
C ARG A 15 -3.75 12.31 9.15
N SER A 16 -2.46 12.00 9.11
CA SER A 16 -1.72 11.36 10.19
C SER A 16 -1.55 12.33 11.35
N ARG A 17 -1.78 11.82 12.57
CA ARG A 17 -1.52 12.57 13.81
C ARG A 17 -0.04 12.89 14.02
N ARG A 18 0.87 12.13 13.38
CA ARG A 18 2.33 12.24 13.56
C ARG A 18 3.06 12.79 12.34
N LEU A 19 2.54 12.51 11.14
CA LEU A 19 3.24 12.73 9.87
C LEU A 19 2.52 13.72 8.95
N GLY A 20 1.52 14.47 9.41
CA GLY A 20 0.76 15.35 8.51
C GLY A 20 -0.04 14.56 7.48
N LEU A 21 -0.12 15.04 6.24
CA LEU A 21 -0.89 14.38 5.18
C LEU A 21 -0.07 13.26 4.54
N SER A 22 -0.38 12.00 4.84
CA SER A 22 0.38 10.85 4.35
C SER A 22 -0.40 10.05 3.30
N LEU A 23 0.25 9.79 2.15
CA LEU A 23 -0.24 8.89 1.13
C LEU A 23 0.30 7.48 1.36
N GLY A 24 -0.57 6.48 1.34
CA GLY A 24 -0.20 5.08 1.44
C GLY A 24 0.06 4.46 0.07
N ILE A 25 1.09 3.61 -0.01
CA ILE A 25 1.50 2.85 -1.20
C ILE A 25 1.52 1.37 -0.84
N ASP A 26 0.65 0.58 -1.49
CA ASP A 26 0.57 -0.88 -1.31
C ASP A 26 1.31 -1.59 -2.45
N VAL A 27 2.52 -2.10 -2.13
CA VAL A 27 3.39 -2.82 -3.07
C VAL A 27 3.29 -4.34 -2.94
N ILE A 28 2.32 -4.83 -2.15
CA ILE A 28 2.21 -6.25 -1.85
C ILE A 28 0.76 -6.75 -2.02
N PRO A 29 0.54 -7.89 -2.69
CA PRO A 29 -0.77 -8.51 -2.78
C PRO A 29 -1.33 -8.80 -1.39
N SER A 30 -2.64 -8.67 -1.27
CA SER A 30 -3.32 -8.87 0.00
C SER A 30 -2.97 -10.21 0.64
N LYS A 31 -2.59 -10.13 1.92
CA LYS A 31 -2.25 -11.26 2.77
C LYS A 31 -1.05 -12.10 2.31
N THR A 32 -0.14 -11.48 1.56
CA THR A 32 1.24 -11.93 1.34
C THR A 32 2.15 -11.42 2.45
N CYS A 33 2.63 -12.31 3.32
CA CYS A 33 3.33 -11.89 4.53
C CYS A 33 4.34 -12.97 5.00
N THR A 34 5.38 -12.55 5.72
CA THR A 34 6.32 -13.46 6.40
C THR A 34 5.70 -14.15 7.61
N PHE A 35 4.68 -13.54 8.21
CA PHE A 35 4.00 -14.02 9.41
C PHE A 35 2.53 -14.38 9.18
N ASN A 36 1.99 -15.18 10.10
CA ASN A 36 0.58 -15.54 10.18
C ASN A 36 -0.01 -15.14 11.55
N CYS A 37 0.06 -13.85 11.87
CA CYS A 37 -0.36 -13.31 13.16
C CYS A 37 -1.85 -13.56 13.41
N THR A 38 -2.19 -14.20 14.53
CA THR A 38 -3.58 -14.48 14.95
C THR A 38 -4.40 -13.21 15.20
N TYR A 39 -3.74 -12.08 15.44
CA TYR A 39 -4.34 -10.77 15.71
C TYR A 39 -4.30 -9.81 14.51
N CYS A 40 -3.97 -10.29 13.29
CA CYS A 40 -3.92 -9.41 12.14
C CYS A 40 -5.31 -8.86 11.79
N GLN A 41 -5.47 -7.53 11.83
CA GLN A 41 -6.73 -6.86 11.50
C GLN A 41 -7.23 -7.12 10.06
N LEU A 42 -6.32 -7.50 9.16
CA LEU A 42 -6.63 -7.82 7.77
C LEU A 42 -7.09 -9.29 7.60
N GLY A 43 -7.16 -10.06 8.69
CA GLY A 43 -7.56 -11.47 8.67
C GLY A 43 -6.38 -12.45 8.58
N ARG A 44 -6.67 -13.70 8.20
CA ARG A 44 -5.69 -14.80 8.14
C ARG A 44 -4.76 -14.65 6.94
N THR A 45 -3.47 -14.95 7.09
CA THR A 45 -2.50 -14.96 5.98
C THR A 45 -2.91 -16.02 4.96
N THR A 46 -3.01 -15.64 3.68
CA THR A 46 -3.38 -16.53 2.58
C THR A 46 -2.16 -16.99 1.81
N TYR A 47 -1.08 -16.21 1.82
CA TYR A 47 0.19 -16.55 1.20
C TYR A 47 1.33 -16.20 2.16
N GLN A 48 1.86 -17.21 2.84
CA GLN A 48 2.98 -17.03 3.76
C GLN A 48 4.31 -17.31 3.06
N THR A 49 5.19 -16.31 2.98
CA THR A 49 6.47 -16.41 2.26
C THR A 49 7.53 -15.49 2.86
N VAL A 50 8.79 -15.85 2.65
CA VAL A 50 9.97 -15.00 2.94
C VAL A 50 10.70 -14.60 1.65
N GLN A 51 10.21 -15.04 0.50
CA GLN A 51 10.82 -14.77 -0.80
C GLN A 51 10.56 -13.33 -1.19
N ARG A 52 11.62 -12.61 -1.58
CA ARG A 52 11.50 -11.25 -2.13
C ARG A 52 11.29 -11.32 -3.64
N GLU A 53 10.28 -10.62 -4.14
CA GLU A 53 9.91 -10.61 -5.57
C GLU A 53 9.23 -9.28 -5.94
N GLU A 54 9.20 -8.98 -7.23
CA GLU A 54 8.38 -7.87 -7.75
C GLU A 54 6.91 -8.29 -7.78
N TYR A 55 6.25 -8.21 -6.63
CA TYR A 55 4.83 -8.59 -6.53
C TYR A 55 3.86 -7.60 -7.20
N VAL A 56 4.27 -6.34 -7.32
CA VAL A 56 3.53 -5.26 -7.98
C VAL A 56 4.51 -4.50 -8.88
N PRO A 57 4.24 -4.29 -10.17
CA PRO A 57 5.18 -3.62 -11.06
C PRO A 57 5.52 -2.20 -10.57
N ALA A 58 6.80 -1.91 -10.31
CA ALA A 58 7.20 -0.62 -9.75
C ALA A 58 6.86 0.55 -10.68
N ASP A 59 6.96 0.35 -11.99
CA ASP A 59 6.64 1.36 -13.00
C ASP A 59 5.15 1.77 -12.96
N GLU A 60 4.24 0.84 -12.69
CA GLU A 60 2.82 1.16 -12.55
C GLU A 60 2.56 2.01 -11.30
N VAL A 61 3.23 1.71 -10.19
CA VAL A 61 3.14 2.50 -8.94
C VAL A 61 3.67 3.91 -9.17
N MET A 62 4.79 4.05 -9.87
CA MET A 62 5.38 5.35 -10.20
C MET A 62 4.47 6.18 -11.11
N ALA A 63 3.82 5.55 -12.10
CA ALA A 63 2.85 6.21 -12.97
C ALA A 63 1.60 6.69 -12.22
N GLU A 64 1.07 5.88 -11.30
CA GLU A 64 -0.03 6.31 -10.43
C GLU A 64 0.38 7.46 -9.52
N LEU A 65 1.60 7.40 -8.94
CA LEU A 65 2.11 8.44 -8.05
C LEU A 65 2.28 9.78 -8.78
N ALA A 66 2.83 9.76 -10.00
CA ALA A 66 2.93 10.95 -10.84
C ALA A 66 1.54 11.55 -11.12
N THR A 67 0.58 10.71 -11.51
CA THR A 67 -0.81 11.13 -11.77
C THR A 67 -1.46 11.74 -10.52
N PHE A 68 -1.23 11.16 -9.34
CA PHE A 68 -1.73 11.69 -8.07
C PHE A 68 -1.18 13.09 -7.77
N LEU A 69 0.13 13.26 -7.90
CA LEU A 69 0.82 14.53 -7.62
C LEU A 69 0.40 15.65 -8.58
N GLU A 70 0.02 15.30 -9.81
CA GLU A 70 -0.47 16.26 -10.81
C GLU A 70 -1.95 16.61 -10.62
N THR A 71 -2.79 15.67 -10.17
CA THR A 71 -4.26 15.82 -10.26
C THR A 71 -5.00 15.94 -8.93
N ASP A 72 -4.61 15.19 -7.89
CA ASP A 72 -5.42 15.06 -6.67
C ASP A 72 -4.82 15.75 -5.46
N GLY A 73 -3.55 16.11 -5.52
CA GLY A 73 -2.94 17.04 -4.59
C GLY A 73 -1.60 16.58 -4.05
N ARG A 74 -1.34 16.98 -2.81
CA ARG A 74 -0.04 16.82 -2.17
C ARG A 74 -0.07 15.73 -1.10
N ALA A 75 1.09 15.16 -0.85
CA ALA A 75 1.36 14.39 0.36
C ALA A 75 2.63 14.96 1.00
N ASP A 76 2.61 15.10 2.33
CA ASP A 76 3.80 15.45 3.10
C ASP A 76 4.72 14.22 3.23
N TYR A 77 4.14 13.02 3.25
CA TYR A 77 4.86 11.74 3.39
C TYR A 77 4.27 10.66 2.49
N LEU A 78 5.16 9.85 1.92
CA LEU A 78 4.83 8.61 1.23
C LEU A 78 5.13 7.44 2.17
N THR A 79 4.12 6.61 2.45
CA THR A 79 4.24 5.47 3.37
C THR A 79 4.05 4.18 2.60
N PHE A 80 5.13 3.40 2.50
CA PHE A 80 5.04 2.00 2.06
C PHE A 80 4.41 1.19 3.19
N SER A 81 3.14 0.88 3.02
CA SER A 81 2.37 0.05 3.94
C SER A 81 1.23 -0.55 3.14
N GLY A 82 0.70 -1.68 3.57
CA GLY A 82 -0.28 -2.32 2.72
C GLY A 82 -0.91 -3.55 3.30
N SER A 83 -1.46 -4.34 2.39
CA SER A 83 -2.31 -5.48 2.69
C SER A 83 -1.53 -6.73 3.14
N GLY A 84 -0.22 -6.61 3.32
CA GLY A 84 0.73 -7.67 3.65
C GLY A 84 2.03 -7.13 4.28
N GLU A 85 3.14 -7.85 4.11
CA GLU A 85 4.48 -7.41 4.53
C GLU A 85 5.18 -6.64 3.39
N PRO A 86 5.30 -5.30 3.46
CA PRO A 86 5.86 -4.51 2.37
C PRO A 86 7.32 -4.82 2.08
N THR A 87 8.09 -5.33 3.05
CA THR A 87 9.52 -5.63 2.83
C THR A 87 9.76 -6.89 1.99
N LEU A 88 8.71 -7.58 1.55
CA LEU A 88 8.80 -8.68 0.58
C LEU A 88 8.91 -8.19 -0.86
N HIS A 89 8.64 -6.92 -1.12
CA HIS A 89 8.90 -6.28 -2.41
C HIS A 89 10.39 -5.90 -2.53
#